data_AF-A0A0E9LVR1-F1
#
_entry.id   AF-A0A0E9LVR1-F1
#
_cell.length_a   1.000
_cell.length_b   1.000
_cell.length_c   1.000
_cell.angle_alpha   90.00
_cell.angle_beta   90.00
_cell.angle_gamma   90.00
#
_symmetry.space_group_name_H-M   'P 1'
#
loop_
_entity.id
_entity.type
_entity.pdbx_description
1 polymer ?
#
loop_
_entity_poly.entity_id
_entity_poly.type
_entity_poly.pdbx_seq_one_letter_code
_entity_poly.pdbx_strand_id
1 'polypeptide(L)'
;MSLKYRFYINNSAVYHGDPASRELVADAIEPLYNNFSAVSGHYLTYWGLHDRLVISPRLQGSYSNRSLPLPGFNFVGGMPFQLRSNEVSFVGLSSREKVVQDYAMAQLNVRYQFLRNMHVTGIVNGLVSHNEGDSAFQPVVMASDERIFGYGLLLEYDSFLGPIQFGASNSNVAGGLRWYLGVGYSF
;
A
#
# COMPACT_ATOMS: atom_id res chain seq x y z
N MET A 1 -4.96 -6.98 15.09
CA MET A 1 -4.02 -5.86 15.29
C MET A 1 -2.61 -6.41 15.19
N SER A 2 -1.77 -5.86 14.33
CA SER A 2 -0.34 -6.24 14.22
C SER A 2 0.50 -4.99 14.34
N LEU A 3 1.45 -5.00 15.26
CA LEU A 3 2.47 -3.95 15.44
C LEU A 3 3.82 -4.54 15.02
N LYS A 4 4.57 -3.84 14.16
CA LYS A 4 5.91 -4.24 13.75
C LYS A 4 6.89 -3.14 14.13
N TYR A 5 7.91 -3.52 14.89
CA TYR A 5 9.06 -2.70 15.22
C TYR A 5 10.27 -3.24 14.44
N ARG A 6 11.02 -2.35 13.78
CA ARG A 6 12.24 -2.72 13.05
C ARG A 6 13.40 -1.83 13.49
N PHE A 7 14.52 -2.47 13.78
CA PHE A 7 15.82 -1.87 13.99
C PHE A 7 16.81 -2.59 13.07
N TYR A 8 17.57 -1.85 12.28
CA TYR A 8 18.64 -2.42 11.46
C TYR A 8 19.95 -2.24 12.23
N ILE A 9 20.54 -3.34 12.67
CA ILE A 9 21.86 -3.32 13.33
C ILE A 9 22.90 -3.40 12.23
N ASN A 10 23.59 -2.28 11.99
CA ASN A 10 24.80 -2.21 11.18
C ASN A 10 24.65 -2.77 9.76
N ASN A 11 24.12 -1.95 8.85
CA ASN A 11 24.09 -2.30 7.43
C ASN A 11 25.51 -2.12 6.87
N SER A 12 26.32 -3.18 6.91
CA SER A 12 27.64 -3.18 6.27
C SER A 12 27.50 -2.81 4.80
N ALA A 13 28.39 -1.96 4.28
CA ALA A 13 28.36 -1.48 2.91
C ALA A 13 28.12 -2.64 1.92
N VAL A 14 27.00 -2.58 1.19
CA VAL A 14 26.60 -3.65 0.25
C VAL A 14 27.47 -3.61 -1.02
N TYR A 15 28.14 -2.49 -1.28
CA TYR A 15 28.96 -2.30 -2.47
C TYR A 15 30.34 -2.95 -2.36
N HIS A 16 30.60 -3.89 -3.26
CA HIS A 16 31.87 -4.61 -3.39
C HIS A 16 32.57 -4.29 -4.74
N GLY A 17 32.14 -3.22 -5.43
CA GLY A 17 32.68 -2.83 -6.73
C GLY A 17 33.93 -1.95 -6.66
N ASP A 18 34.37 -1.46 -7.81
CA ASP A 18 35.57 -0.64 -7.96
C ASP A 18 35.49 0.65 -7.12
N PRO A 19 36.49 0.94 -6.25
CA PRO A 19 36.53 2.16 -5.44
C PRO A 19 36.34 3.46 -6.24
N ALA A 20 36.81 3.51 -7.49
CA ALA A 20 36.65 4.69 -8.36
C ALA A 20 35.20 4.91 -8.80
N SER A 21 34.39 3.85 -8.84
CA SER A 21 32.97 3.92 -9.20
C SER A 21 32.06 4.09 -7.99
N ARG A 22 32.60 3.95 -6.76
CA ARG A 22 31.83 4.05 -5.51
C ARG A 22 31.18 5.42 -5.35
N GLU A 23 31.89 6.49 -5.70
CA GLU A 23 31.41 7.87 -5.56
C GLU A 23 30.19 8.13 -6.48
N LEU A 24 30.16 7.49 -7.66
CA LEU A 24 29.05 7.60 -8.61
C LEU A 24 27.77 6.90 -8.14
N VAL A 25 27.90 5.93 -7.23
CA VAL A 25 26.77 5.17 -6.70
C VAL A 25 26.55 5.39 -5.21
N ALA A 26 27.34 6.26 -4.56
CA ALA A 26 27.36 6.48 -3.11
C ALA A 26 25.96 6.81 -2.58
N ASP A 27 25.25 7.73 -3.25
CA ASP A 27 23.88 8.13 -2.92
C ASP A 27 22.86 6.98 -3.00
N ALA A 28 23.17 5.91 -3.75
CA ALA A 28 22.32 4.74 -3.91
C ALA A 28 22.69 3.55 -3.00
N ILE A 29 23.94 3.51 -2.49
CA ILE A 29 24.47 2.36 -1.72
C ILE A 29 24.73 2.68 -0.24
N GLU A 30 24.92 3.95 0.12
CA GLU A 30 25.18 4.38 1.49
C GLU A 30 23.89 4.94 2.10
N PRO A 31 23.29 4.28 3.10
CA PRO A 31 22.12 4.81 3.76
C PRO A 31 22.48 6.12 4.49
N LEU A 32 21.67 7.17 4.29
CA LEU A 32 21.84 8.48 4.92
C LEU A 32 21.96 8.39 6.45
N TYR A 33 21.32 7.38 7.06
CA TYR A 33 21.37 7.10 8.49
C TYR A 33 21.54 5.60 8.76
N ASN A 34 22.55 5.25 9.57
CA ASN A 34 22.83 3.85 9.96
C ASN A 34 21.94 3.33 11.10
N ASN A 35 21.29 4.24 11.85
CA ASN A 35 20.44 3.90 12.98
C ASN A 35 19.11 4.65 12.87
N PHE A 36 18.00 3.91 12.85
CA PHE A 36 16.65 4.46 12.86
C PHE A 36 15.72 3.57 13.68
N SER A 37 14.57 4.11 14.05
CA SER A 37 13.47 3.39 14.67
C SER A 37 12.21 3.62 13.88
N ALA A 38 11.57 2.54 13.43
CA ALA A 38 10.32 2.59 12.70
C ALA A 38 9.25 1.76 13.40
N VAL A 39 8.05 2.30 13.47
CA VAL A 39 6.84 1.65 13.98
C VAL A 39 5.82 1.63 12.87
N SER A 40 5.28 0.45 12.58
CA SER A 40 4.16 0.31 11.66
C SER A 40 3.08 -0.57 12.27
N GLY A 41 1.83 -0.28 11.93
CA GLY A 41 0.70 -1.00 12.46
C GLY A 41 -0.48 -1.02 11.51
N HIS A 42 -1.30 -2.07 11.62
CA HIS A 42 -2.60 -2.10 10.98
C HIS A 42 -3.66 -2.72 11.90
N TYR A 43 -4.88 -2.25 11.71
CA TYR A 43 -6.09 -2.69 12.37
C TYR A 43 -7.15 -2.94 11.31
N LEU A 44 -7.80 -4.10 11.38
CA LEU A 44 -8.88 -4.51 10.48
C LEU A 44 -9.88 -5.28 11.34
N THR A 45 -11.15 -4.93 11.21
CA THR A 45 -12.25 -5.63 11.87
C THR A 45 -13.39 -5.83 10.89
N TYR A 46 -14.27 -6.78 11.19
CA TYR A 46 -15.43 -7.14 10.38
C TYR A 46 -16.68 -7.09 11.25
N TRP A 47 -17.72 -6.42 10.77
CA TRP A 47 -19.02 -6.33 11.43
C TRP A 47 -20.10 -6.80 10.47
N GLY A 48 -20.72 -7.93 10.77
CA GLY A 48 -21.92 -8.39 10.09
C GLY A 48 -23.12 -7.60 10.61
N LEU A 49 -23.64 -6.67 9.81
CA LEU A 49 -24.89 -5.96 10.14
C LEU A 49 -26.11 -6.82 9.85
N HIS A 50 -25.99 -7.70 8.86
CA HIS A 50 -27.04 -8.63 8.42
C HIS A 50 -26.39 -9.85 7.76
N ASP A 51 -27.15 -10.92 7.53
CA ASP A 51 -26.67 -12.17 6.93
C ASP A 51 -26.00 -11.99 5.55
N ARG A 52 -26.28 -10.85 4.90
CA ARG A 52 -25.76 -10.51 3.56
C ARG A 52 -24.93 -9.24 3.54
N LEU A 53 -24.77 -8.54 4.66
CA LEU A 53 -24.12 -7.22 4.72
C LEU A 53 -23.01 -7.21 5.76
N VAL A 54 -21.79 -6.98 5.30
CA VAL A 54 -20.58 -6.91 6.14
C VAL A 54 -19.88 -5.58 5.92
N ILE A 55 -19.57 -4.88 7.01
CA ILE A 55 -18.73 -3.69 7.00
C ILE A 55 -17.36 -4.04 7.57
N SER A 56 -16.30 -3.59 6.89
CA SER A 56 -14.92 -3.88 7.27
C SER A 56 -14.07 -2.62 7.27
N PRO A 57 -14.01 -1.87 8.37
CA PRO A 57 -13.09 -0.74 8.50
C PRO A 57 -11.66 -1.23 8.71
N ARG A 58 -10.72 -0.51 8.12
CA ARG A 58 -9.29 -0.74 8.21
C ARG A 58 -8.57 0.56 8.50
N LEU A 59 -7.65 0.52 9.46
CA LEU A 59 -6.70 1.58 9.74
C LEU A 59 -5.29 1.03 9.55
N GLN A 60 -4.39 1.81 8.98
CA GLN A 60 -2.99 1.43 8.84
C GLN A 60 -2.12 2.68 8.91
N GLY A 61 -0.91 2.53 9.43
CA GLY A 61 0.07 3.60 9.36
C GLY A 61 1.48 3.12 9.64
N SER A 62 2.41 4.01 9.33
CA SER A 62 3.83 3.85 9.58
C SER A 62 4.42 5.18 9.98
N TYR A 63 5.38 5.14 10.90
CA TYR A 63 6.16 6.28 11.34
C TYR A 63 7.61 5.86 11.57
N SER A 64 8.54 6.68 11.12
CA SER A 64 9.97 6.56 11.36
C SER A 64 10.52 7.88 11.89
N ASN A 65 11.50 7.79 12.79
CA ASN A 65 12.18 8.97 13.31
C ASN A 65 13.21 9.59 12.34
N ARG A 66 13.49 8.90 11.22
CA ARG A 66 14.49 9.27 10.20
C ARG A 66 14.06 8.76 8.83
N SER A 67 14.59 9.35 7.76
CA SER A 67 14.43 8.85 6.40
C SER A 67 14.98 7.42 6.29
N LEU A 68 14.13 6.48 5.85
CA LEU A 68 14.46 5.08 5.66
C LEU A 68 15.14 4.87 4.29
N PRO A 69 15.97 3.82 4.14
CA PRO A 69 16.37 3.39 2.80
C PRO A 69 15.15 2.87 2.03
N LEU A 70 15.20 2.91 0.69
CA LEU A 70 14.08 2.51 -0.20
C LEU A 70 13.37 1.19 0.18
N PRO A 71 14.06 0.11 0.61
CA PRO A 71 13.38 -1.13 1.03
C PRO A 71 12.48 -0.99 2.26
N GLY A 72 12.67 0.08 3.05
CA GLY A 72 11.85 0.45 4.20
C GLY A 72 10.60 1.24 3.85
N PHE A 73 10.46 1.72 2.61
CA PHE A 73 9.29 2.47 2.17
C PHE A 73 8.11 1.55 1.85
N ASN A 74 6.91 2.11 1.91
CA ASN A 74 5.66 1.42 1.60
C ASN A 74 5.17 1.85 0.21
N PHE A 75 4.81 0.86 -0.60
CA PHE A 75 4.26 1.10 -1.92
C PHE A 75 2.74 1.08 -1.84
N VAL A 76 2.11 2.15 -2.30
CA VAL A 76 0.68 2.40 -2.16
C VAL A 76 0.01 2.30 -3.53
N GLY A 77 -1.11 1.56 -3.57
CA GLY A 77 -1.99 1.49 -4.72
C GLY A 77 -2.39 0.08 -5.12
N GLY A 78 -3.30 0.00 -6.08
CA GLY A 78 -3.88 -1.25 -6.57
C GLY A 78 -5.03 -1.78 -5.71
N MET A 79 -5.62 -2.87 -6.19
CA MET A 79 -6.74 -3.54 -5.52
C MET A 79 -6.25 -4.50 -4.41
N PRO A 80 -7.08 -4.80 -3.40
CA PRO A 80 -6.69 -5.65 -2.26
C PRO A 80 -6.16 -7.04 -2.64
N PHE A 81 -6.58 -7.59 -3.78
CA PHE A 81 -6.18 -8.92 -4.25
C PHE A 81 -4.82 -8.96 -4.97
N GLN A 82 -4.17 -7.82 -5.17
CA GLN A 82 -2.90 -7.72 -5.92
C GLN A 82 -1.67 -7.54 -5.02
N LEU A 83 -1.82 -7.67 -3.70
CA LEU A 83 -0.79 -7.24 -2.75
C LEU A 83 0.39 -8.20 -2.62
N ARG A 84 1.60 -7.62 -2.60
CA ARG A 84 2.87 -8.25 -2.18
C ARG A 84 3.37 -7.67 -0.83
N SER A 85 4.51 -8.17 -0.37
CA SER A 85 5.19 -7.67 0.84
C SER A 85 5.46 -6.15 0.75
N ASN A 86 5.20 -5.42 1.84
CA ASN A 86 5.31 -3.95 1.95
C ASN A 86 4.41 -3.14 0.99
N GLU A 87 3.34 -3.74 0.46
CA GLU A 87 2.33 -3.02 -0.30
C GLU A 87 1.12 -2.67 0.55
N VAL A 88 0.59 -1.49 0.28
CA VAL A 88 -0.59 -0.91 0.91
C VAL A 88 -1.64 -0.75 -0.19
N SER A 89 -2.65 -1.62 -0.20
CA SER A 89 -3.73 -1.50 -1.17
C SER A 89 -4.43 -0.16 -1.00
N PHE A 90 -4.52 0.59 -2.08
CA PHE A 90 -5.25 1.84 -2.13
C PHE A 90 -6.03 1.89 -3.44
N VAL A 91 -7.33 1.60 -3.33
CA VAL A 91 -8.31 1.70 -4.40
C VAL A 91 -8.32 3.13 -4.93
N GLY A 92 -8.31 3.31 -6.26
CA GLY A 92 -8.20 4.61 -6.91
C GLY A 92 -6.79 5.00 -7.34
N LEU A 93 -5.78 4.20 -6.98
CA LEU A 93 -4.40 4.30 -7.47
C LEU A 93 -3.99 3.01 -8.18
N SER A 94 -3.11 3.12 -9.17
CA SER A 94 -2.48 1.99 -9.85
C SER A 94 -1.53 1.25 -8.91
N SER A 95 -1.18 0.00 -9.23
CA SER A 95 -0.27 -0.78 -8.39
C SER A 95 1.07 -0.05 -8.23
N ARG A 96 1.49 0.16 -6.97
CA ARG A 96 2.71 0.89 -6.59
C ARG A 96 2.82 2.30 -7.19
N GLU A 97 1.69 2.97 -7.44
CA GLU A 97 1.68 4.32 -8.03
C GLU A 97 2.31 5.37 -7.10
N LYS A 98 2.25 5.15 -5.78
CA LYS A 98 2.79 6.06 -4.77
C LYS A 98 3.73 5.35 -3.82
N VAL A 99 4.73 6.08 -3.34
CA VAL A 99 5.67 5.56 -2.33
C VAL A 99 5.67 6.49 -1.14
N VAL A 100 5.47 5.93 0.05
CA VAL A 100 5.34 6.68 1.29
C VAL A 100 6.15 6.02 2.40
N GLN A 101 6.79 6.84 3.22
CA GLN A 101 7.44 6.38 4.45
C GLN A 101 6.49 6.52 5.63
N ASP A 102 6.14 7.77 5.95
CA ASP A 102 5.30 8.10 7.10
C ASP A 102 3.89 8.43 6.61
N TYR A 103 2.93 7.63 7.05
CA TYR A 103 1.57 7.75 6.57
C TYR A 103 0.56 7.23 7.58
N ALA A 104 -0.66 7.76 7.47
CA ALA A 104 -1.85 7.21 8.07
C ALA A 104 -2.90 7.00 6.99
N MET A 105 -3.53 5.82 7.01
CA MET A 105 -4.56 5.42 6.06
C MET A 105 -5.78 4.92 6.82
N ALA A 106 -6.94 5.35 6.35
CA ALA A 106 -8.23 4.79 6.74
C ALA A 106 -8.95 4.25 5.51
N GLN A 107 -9.61 3.11 5.65
CA GLN A 107 -10.37 2.48 4.59
C GLN A 107 -11.65 1.88 5.18
N LEU A 108 -12.75 2.00 4.45
CA LEU A 108 -14.02 1.39 4.77
C LEU A 108 -14.46 0.52 3.59
N ASN A 109 -14.72 -0.74 3.88
CA ASN A 109 -15.28 -1.68 2.92
C ASN A 109 -16.71 -2.03 3.32
N VAL A 110 -17.64 -1.98 2.38
CA VAL A 110 -19.02 -2.42 2.55
C VAL A 110 -19.29 -3.52 1.54
N ARG A 111 -19.36 -4.75 2.03
CA ARG A 111 -19.61 -5.95 1.22
C ARG A 111 -21.06 -6.38 1.35
N TYR A 112 -21.72 -6.55 0.21
CA TYR A 112 -23.08 -7.05 0.11
C TYR A 112 -23.14 -8.32 -0.74
N GLN A 113 -23.79 -9.36 -0.22
CA GLN A 113 -24.07 -10.61 -0.93
C GLN A 113 -25.42 -10.50 -1.63
N PHE A 114 -25.42 -10.31 -2.95
CA PHE A 114 -26.67 -10.21 -3.71
C PHE A 114 -27.15 -11.57 -4.24
N LEU A 115 -26.22 -12.47 -4.55
CA LEU A 115 -26.50 -13.89 -4.87
C LEU A 115 -25.59 -14.80 -4.05
N ARG A 116 -25.94 -16.08 -3.98
CA ARG A 116 -25.24 -17.06 -3.13
C ARG A 116 -23.74 -17.18 -3.46
N ASN A 117 -23.37 -16.90 -4.70
CA ASN A 117 -22.01 -16.97 -5.26
C ASN A 117 -21.51 -15.61 -5.79
N MET A 118 -22.21 -14.50 -5.52
CA MET A 118 -21.79 -13.19 -6.00
C MET A 118 -21.87 -12.13 -4.90
N HIS A 119 -20.80 -11.35 -4.81
CA HIS A 119 -20.64 -10.30 -3.85
C HIS A 119 -20.26 -9.01 -4.55
N VAL A 120 -20.74 -7.89 -4.01
CA VAL A 120 -20.29 -6.56 -4.39
C VAL A 120 -19.72 -5.88 -3.16
N THR A 121 -18.53 -5.31 -3.29
CA THR A 121 -17.85 -4.61 -2.23
C THR A 121 -17.59 -3.17 -2.67
N GLY A 122 -18.23 -2.22 -2.00
CA GLY A 122 -17.90 -0.80 -2.09
C GLY A 122 -16.71 -0.49 -1.18
N ILE A 123 -15.74 0.23 -1.71
CA ILE A 123 -14.50 0.56 -1.00
C ILE A 123 -14.29 2.07 -1.08
N VAL A 124 -14.05 2.70 0.06
CA VAL A 124 -13.57 4.08 0.14
C VAL A 124 -12.34 4.12 1.04
N ASN A 125 -11.36 4.94 0.70
CA ASN A 125 -10.15 5.09 1.49
C ASN A 125 -9.60 6.52 1.43
N GLY A 126 -8.85 6.86 2.46
CA GLY A 126 -8.13 8.11 2.60
C GLY A 126 -6.73 7.83 3.11
N LEU A 127 -5.75 8.53 2.54
CA LEU A 127 -4.35 8.46 2.95
C LEU A 127 -3.83 9.88 3.14
N VAL A 128 -3.15 10.07 4.26
CA VAL A 128 -2.31 11.23 4.52
C VAL A 128 -0.89 10.74 4.69
N SER A 129 0.06 11.34 3.97
CA SER A 129 1.48 11.01 4.10
C SER A 129 2.32 12.26 4.23
N HIS A 130 3.38 12.11 5.01
CA HIS A 130 4.44 13.09 5.17
C HIS A 130 5.77 12.42 4.88
N ASN A 131 6.63 13.03 4.07
CA ASN A 131 7.96 12.48 3.78
C ASN A 131 9.01 13.56 4.05
N GLU A 132 9.75 13.43 5.17
CA GLU A 132 10.99 14.18 5.39
C GLU A 132 12.14 13.37 4.75
N GLY A 133 12.58 13.74 3.55
CA GLY A 133 13.62 12.99 2.85
C GLY A 133 14.07 13.61 1.53
N ASP A 134 15.35 13.40 1.22
CA ASP A 134 16.11 14.10 0.20
C ASP A 134 15.61 13.85 -1.25
N SER A 135 15.84 14.88 -2.03
CA SER A 135 15.31 15.33 -3.32
C SER A 135 15.33 14.34 -4.50
N ALA A 136 15.87 13.13 -4.35
CA ALA A 136 16.21 12.27 -5.51
C ALA A 136 14.98 11.61 -6.18
N PHE A 137 13.85 11.48 -5.49
CA PHE A 137 12.61 10.86 -6.01
C PHE A 137 11.41 11.83 -6.08
N GLN A 138 11.62 13.10 -5.73
CA GLN A 138 10.62 14.15 -5.89
C GLN A 138 10.76 14.77 -7.29
N PRO A 139 9.67 14.99 -8.07
CA PRO A 139 8.26 14.99 -7.67
C PRO A 139 7.43 13.84 -8.30
N VAL A 140 8.05 12.83 -8.90
CA VAL A 140 7.32 11.89 -9.79
C VAL A 140 6.49 10.87 -8.99
N VAL A 141 6.98 10.38 -7.84
CA VAL A 141 6.33 9.29 -7.08
C VAL A 141 6.15 9.62 -5.59
N MET A 142 6.90 10.59 -5.07
CA MET A 142 6.86 11.03 -3.67
C MET A 142 6.57 12.53 -3.59
N ALA A 143 5.49 12.90 -2.89
CA ALA A 143 5.23 14.27 -2.49
C ALA A 143 5.53 14.44 -0.99
N SER A 144 5.98 15.63 -0.59
CA SER A 144 6.33 15.94 0.81
C SER A 144 5.12 15.88 1.74
N ASP A 145 3.98 16.37 1.27
CA ASP A 145 2.67 16.24 1.92
C ASP A 145 1.64 15.82 0.88
N GLU A 146 0.98 14.69 1.10
CA GLU A 146 -0.04 14.20 0.18
C GLU A 146 -1.32 13.79 0.92
N ARG A 147 -2.47 14.17 0.33
CA ARG A 147 -3.81 13.76 0.80
C ARG A 147 -4.56 13.14 -0.36
N ILE A 148 -4.70 11.82 -0.31
CA ILE A 148 -5.32 11.04 -1.37
C ILE A 148 -6.64 10.48 -0.84
N PHE A 149 -7.69 10.63 -1.64
CA PHE A 149 -8.98 10.01 -1.41
C PHE A 149 -9.34 9.15 -2.60
N GLY A 150 -9.65 7.89 -2.34
CA GLY A 150 -9.97 6.91 -3.35
C GLY A 150 -11.30 6.23 -3.06
N TYR A 151 -11.94 5.78 -4.12
CA TYR A 151 -13.16 5.00 -4.06
C TYR A 151 -13.22 3.99 -5.19
N GLY A 152 -13.95 2.91 -4.97
CA GLY A 152 -14.14 1.89 -5.98
C GLY A 152 -15.17 0.84 -5.62
N LEU A 153 -15.43 -0.02 -6.59
CA LEU A 153 -16.32 -1.16 -6.51
C LEU A 153 -15.55 -2.41 -6.88
N LEU A 154 -15.80 -3.49 -6.16
CA LEU A 154 -15.26 -4.82 -6.43
C LEU A 154 -16.42 -5.80 -6.54
N LEU A 155 -16.52 -6.47 -7.68
CA LEU A 155 -17.42 -7.58 -7.92
C LEU A 155 -16.63 -8.87 -7.75
N GLU A 156 -17.14 -9.77 -6.93
CA GLU A 156 -16.52 -11.07 -6.64
C GLU A 156 -17.51 -12.17 -7.00
N TYR A 157 -17.09 -13.11 -7.83
CA TYR A 157 -17.86 -14.27 -8.26
C TYR A 157 -17.11 -15.54 -7.89
N ASP A 158 -17.74 -16.35 -7.04
CA ASP A 158 -17.20 -17.65 -6.62
C ASP A 158 -17.53 -18.69 -7.70
N SER A 159 -16.57 -18.96 -8.58
CA SER A 159 -16.71 -19.93 -9.68
C SER A 159 -16.12 -21.30 -9.31
N PHE A 160 -16.44 -22.33 -10.09
CA PHE A 160 -15.86 -23.67 -9.94
C PHE A 160 -14.32 -23.67 -10.10
N LEU A 161 -13.77 -22.78 -10.93
CA LEU A 161 -12.33 -22.68 -11.19
C LEU A 161 -11.59 -21.81 -10.16
N GLY A 162 -12.31 -21.19 -9.24
CA GLY A 162 -11.80 -20.26 -8.24
C GLY A 162 -12.49 -18.88 -8.31
N PRO A 163 -12.14 -17.96 -7.39
CA PRO A 163 -12.78 -16.66 -7.31
C PRO A 163 -12.37 -15.75 -8.48
N ILE A 164 -13.37 -15.23 -9.20
CA ILE A 164 -13.19 -14.20 -10.23
C ILE A 164 -13.53 -12.85 -9.61
N GLN A 165 -12.63 -11.90 -9.74
CA GLN A 165 -12.74 -10.57 -9.15
C GLN A 165 -12.61 -9.50 -10.23
N PHE A 166 -13.58 -8.60 -10.31
CA PHE A 166 -13.55 -7.44 -11.20
C PHE A 166 -13.70 -6.17 -10.38
N GLY A 167 -12.72 -5.29 -10.46
CA GLY A 167 -12.71 -4.05 -9.70
C GLY A 167 -12.67 -2.82 -10.62
N ALA A 168 -13.37 -1.76 -10.24
CA ALA A 168 -13.26 -0.45 -10.87
C ALA A 168 -13.08 0.63 -9.79
N SER A 169 -12.24 1.62 -10.03
CA SER A 169 -11.89 2.62 -9.02
C SER A 169 -11.41 3.94 -9.60
N ASN A 170 -11.50 4.98 -8.79
CA ASN A 170 -10.99 6.30 -9.12
C ASN A 170 -10.53 7.02 -7.83
N SER A 171 -9.82 8.14 -7.98
CA SER A 171 -9.33 8.96 -6.88
C SER A 171 -9.31 10.44 -7.26
N ASN A 172 -8.98 11.28 -6.28
CA ASN A 172 -8.68 12.69 -6.50
C ASN A 172 -7.31 12.95 -7.16
N VAL A 173 -6.54 11.90 -7.44
CA VAL A 173 -5.25 11.98 -8.16
C VAL A 173 -5.50 11.78 -9.66
N ALA A 174 -4.81 12.56 -10.49
CA ALA A 174 -4.92 12.46 -11.95
C ALA A 174 -4.61 11.02 -12.43
N GLY A 175 -5.42 10.50 -13.36
CA GLY A 175 -5.25 9.14 -13.89
C GLY A 175 -6.54 8.44 -14.33
N GLY A 176 -7.71 9.02 -14.00
CA GLY A 176 -9.00 8.56 -14.51
C GLY A 176 -9.49 7.22 -13.92
N LEU A 177 -10.51 6.65 -14.56
CA LEU A 177 -11.14 5.39 -14.13
C LEU A 177 -10.19 4.22 -14.37
N ARG A 178 -9.84 3.51 -13.30
CA ARG A 178 -8.95 2.34 -13.30
C ARG A 178 -9.77 1.08 -13.10
N TRP A 179 -9.52 0.04 -13.91
CA TRP A 179 -10.19 -1.25 -13.82
C TRP A 179 -9.18 -2.38 -13.63
N TYR A 180 -9.60 -3.43 -12.93
CA TYR A 180 -8.75 -4.54 -12.52
C TYR A 180 -9.53 -5.83 -12.67
N LEU A 181 -8.84 -6.88 -13.11
CA LEU A 181 -9.37 -8.22 -13.20
C LEU A 181 -8.42 -9.18 -12.49
N GLY A 182 -8.96 -9.97 -11.57
CA GLY A 182 -8.25 -11.00 -10.84
C GLY A 182 -8.94 -12.34 -11.06
N VAL A 183 -8.16 -13.37 -11.38
CA VAL A 183 -8.64 -14.75 -11.43
C VAL A 183 -7.79 -15.53 -10.44
N GLY A 184 -8.40 -15.95 -9.34
CA GLY A 184 -7.76 -16.83 -8.39
C GLY A 184 -7.89 -18.28 -8.85
N TYR A 185 -6.77 -19.01 -8.86
CA TYR A 185 -6.77 -20.46 -9.04
C TYR A 185 -6.62 -21.15 -7.68
N SER A 186 -7.31 -22.27 -7.50
CA SER A 186 -7.40 -22.97 -6.21
C SER A 186 -6.33 -24.05 -5.98
N PHE A 187 -5.23 -24.07 -6.75
CA PHE A 187 -4.21 -25.12 -6.62
C PHE A 187 -3.19 -24.85 -5.52
#